data_AF-A0A1A9VE77-F1
#
_entry.id   AF-A0A1A9VE77-F1
#
_cell.length_a   1.000
_cell.length_b   1.000
_cell.length_c   1.000
_cell.angle_alpha   90.00
_cell.angle_beta   90.00
_cell.angle_gamma   90.00
#
_symmetry.space_group_name_H-M   'P 1'
#
loop_
_entity.id
_entity.type
_entity.pdbx_description
1 polymer ?
#
loop_
_entity_poly.entity_id
_entity_poly.type
_entity_poly.pdbx_seq_one_letter_code
_entity_poly.pdbx_strand_id
1 'polypeptide(L)'
;MASGSQADQSKKINSNSLQPHPPPGLKSLIGMLHRIYSDQPNKLQVTTLLKYWLGDYISMYNNAGDKERDISAHWHYVNIGLSDLHGDGRVHSLNNDNADISSRSGIAFKLTFRFKKLETN
;
A
#
# COMPACT_ATOMS: atom_id res chain seq x y z
N MET A 1 51.40 4.10 35.44
CA MET A 1 49.96 3.81 35.63
C MET A 1 49.20 4.86 34.81
N ALA A 2 48.83 4.57 33.56
CA ALA A 2 47.45 4.27 33.12
C ALA A 2 46.46 5.30 33.67
N SER A 3 45.78 6.17 32.91
CA SER A 3 44.91 5.99 31.74
C SER A 3 44.30 7.40 31.49
N GLY A 4 43.66 7.80 30.42
CA GLY A 4 43.15 7.17 29.21
C GLY A 4 42.48 8.30 28.42
N SER A 5 42.67 8.27 27.11
CA SER A 5 42.14 9.21 26.11
C SER A 5 40.62 9.42 26.25
N GLN A 6 40.17 10.68 26.17
CA GLN A 6 38.77 11.02 25.91
C GLN A 6 38.40 10.48 24.52
N ALA A 7 37.72 9.34 24.49
CA ALA A 7 37.09 8.84 23.28
C ALA A 7 35.77 9.59 23.08
N ASP A 8 35.77 10.47 22.09
CA ASP A 8 34.61 11.05 21.44
C ASP A 8 33.74 9.91 20.85
N GLN A 9 32.78 9.41 21.64
CA GLN A 9 31.76 8.48 21.15
C GLN A 9 30.67 9.28 20.43
N SER A 10 31.02 9.76 19.24
CA SER A 10 30.03 10.08 18.22
C SER A 10 29.22 8.82 17.93
N LYS A 11 28.04 8.72 18.54
CA LYS A 11 27.01 7.74 18.18
C LYS A 11 26.79 7.85 16.67
N LYS A 12 27.34 6.91 15.91
CA LYS A 12 26.93 6.66 14.53
C LYS A 12 25.45 6.32 14.57
N ILE A 13 24.61 7.32 14.32
CA ILE A 13 23.20 7.13 14.04
C ILE A 13 23.16 6.26 12.78
N ASN A 14 22.80 4.99 12.94
CA ASN A 14 22.57 4.10 11.82
C ASN A 14 21.47 4.72 10.96
N SER A 15 21.83 5.25 9.79
CA SER A 15 20.92 5.89 8.83
C SER A 15 19.83 4.96 8.30
N ASN A 16 19.87 3.66 8.63
CA ASN A 16 18.83 2.68 8.31
C ASN A 16 17.62 2.70 9.26
N SER A 17 17.66 3.41 10.40
CA SER A 17 16.54 3.41 11.37
C SER A 17 15.46 4.45 11.10
N LEU A 18 15.56 5.21 10.00
CA LEU A 18 14.67 6.34 9.68
C LEU A 18 13.74 6.10 8.48
N GLN A 19 13.73 4.91 7.89
CA GLN A 19 12.75 4.57 6.85
C GLN A 19 11.45 4.16 7.55
N PRO A 20 10.37 4.96 7.51
CA PRO A 20 9.10 4.55 8.09
C PRO A 20 8.65 3.25 7.41
N HIS A 21 8.51 2.18 8.19
CA HIS A 21 7.96 0.94 7.68
C HIS A 21 6.53 1.18 7.17
N PRO A 22 6.15 0.63 6.01
CA PRO A 22 4.81 0.81 5.50
C PRO A 22 3.79 0.20 6.48
N PRO A 23 2.63 0.85 6.68
CA PRO A 23 1.56 0.34 7.53
C PRO A 23 1.18 -1.12 7.20
N PRO A 24 0.82 -1.97 8.17
CA PRO A 24 0.62 -3.40 7.95
C PRO A 24 -0.42 -3.73 6.86
N GLY A 25 -1.57 -3.03 6.87
CA GLY A 25 -2.62 -3.22 5.87
C GLY A 25 -2.19 -2.77 4.48
N LEU A 26 -1.42 -1.69 4.40
CA LEU A 26 -0.80 -1.23 3.14
C LEU A 26 0.25 -2.24 2.63
N LYS A 27 1.13 -2.74 3.51
CA LYS A 27 2.16 -3.72 3.18
C LYS A 27 1.55 -5.02 2.64
N SER A 28 0.52 -5.54 3.30
CA SER A 28 -0.20 -6.74 2.87
C SER A 28 -0.79 -6.56 1.46
N LEU A 29 -1.44 -5.43 1.21
CA LEU A 29 -2.02 -5.12 -0.09
C LEU A 29 -0.97 -4.96 -1.19
N ILE A 30 0.09 -4.20 -0.93
CA ILE A 30 1.18 -4.04 -1.89
C ILE A 30 1.81 -5.39 -2.22
N GLY A 31 2.03 -6.25 -1.21
CA GLY A 31 2.54 -7.60 -1.41
C GLY A 31 1.64 -8.46 -2.31
N MET A 32 0.32 -8.38 -2.13
CA MET A 32 -0.63 -9.06 -3.00
C MET A 32 -0.59 -8.51 -4.43
N LEU A 33 -0.61 -7.19 -4.61
CA LEU A 33 -0.58 -6.55 -5.92
C LEU A 33 0.74 -6.83 -6.66
N HIS A 34 1.86 -6.88 -5.95
CA HIS A 34 3.17 -7.25 -6.51
C HIS A 34 3.22 -8.71 -6.96
N ARG A 35 2.45 -9.63 -6.36
CA ARG A 35 2.34 -11.00 -6.86
C ARG A 35 1.60 -11.08 -8.20
N ILE A 36 0.65 -10.17 -8.44
CA ILE A 36 -0.14 -10.12 -9.67
C ILE A 36 0.62 -9.34 -10.77
N TYR A 37 1.29 -8.26 -10.40
CA TYR A 37 1.98 -7.32 -11.29
C TYR A 37 3.46 -7.18 -10.90
N SER A 38 4.19 -8.30 -10.86
CA SER A 38 5.61 -8.32 -10.46
C SER A 38 6.52 -7.54 -11.42
N ASP A 39 6.06 -7.36 -12.66
CA ASP A 39 6.69 -6.57 -13.72
C ASP A 39 6.56 -5.05 -13.53
N GLN A 40 5.68 -4.59 -12.61
CA GLN A 40 5.36 -3.18 -12.41
C GLN A 40 5.65 -2.71 -10.98
N PRO A 41 6.92 -2.65 -10.54
CA PRO A 41 7.28 -2.19 -9.19
C PRO A 41 6.91 -0.71 -8.96
N ASN A 42 6.97 0.12 -10.02
CA ASN A 42 6.65 1.54 -10.00
C ASN A 42 5.35 1.83 -10.75
N LYS A 43 4.22 1.41 -10.17
CA LYS A 43 2.88 1.73 -10.72
C LYS A 43 2.57 3.23 -10.64
N LEU A 44 1.76 3.70 -11.58
CA LEU A 44 1.15 5.03 -11.48
C LEU A 44 0.17 5.00 -10.30
N GLN A 45 0.34 5.91 -9.35
CA GLN A 45 -0.47 5.99 -8.15
C GLN A 45 -1.04 7.39 -8.04
N VAL A 46 -2.37 7.50 -8.08
CA VAL A 46 -3.08 8.74 -7.86
C VAL A 46 -3.42 8.83 -6.38
N THR A 47 -3.21 9.99 -5.78
CA THR A 47 -3.57 10.32 -4.40
C THR A 47 -4.45 11.55 -4.40
N THR A 48 -5.37 11.66 -3.44
CA THR A 48 -6.11 12.91 -3.22
C THR A 48 -5.14 14.03 -2.83
N LEU A 49 -5.31 15.23 -3.38
CA LEU A 49 -4.51 16.42 -3.04
C LEU A 49 -4.83 16.93 -1.63
N LEU A 50 -6.12 17.03 -1.28
CA LEU A 50 -6.58 17.23 0.08
C LEU A 50 -6.98 15.88 0.66
N LYS A 51 -6.08 15.32 1.45
CA LYS A 51 -6.28 14.02 2.10
C LYS A 51 -7.23 14.21 3.27
N TYR A 52 -8.44 13.64 3.19
CA TYR A 52 -9.40 13.66 4.30
C TYR A 52 -8.71 13.15 5.57
N TRP A 53 -7.92 12.05 5.43
CA TRP A 53 -6.95 11.55 6.42
C TRP A 53 -5.84 10.74 5.74
N LEU A 54 -4.78 11.40 5.28
CA LEU A 54 -3.48 10.91 4.73
C LEU A 54 -3.32 9.63 3.86
N GLY A 55 -4.34 8.84 3.51
CA GLY A 55 -4.13 7.45 3.06
C GLY A 55 -4.95 6.90 1.89
N ASP A 56 -5.81 7.67 1.24
CA ASP A 56 -6.60 7.16 0.10
C ASP A 56 -5.80 7.25 -1.22
N TYR A 57 -5.45 6.09 -1.76
CA TYR A 57 -4.75 5.96 -3.03
C TYR A 57 -5.55 5.13 -4.03
N ILE A 58 -5.41 5.47 -5.31
CA ILE A 58 -5.83 4.60 -6.41
C ILE A 58 -4.55 4.19 -7.15
N SER A 59 -4.23 2.90 -7.11
CA SER A 59 -3.14 2.35 -7.92
C SER A 59 -3.69 1.95 -9.29
N MET A 60 -2.97 2.31 -10.35
CA MET A 60 -3.32 2.01 -11.73
C MET A 60 -2.28 1.05 -12.30
N TYR A 61 -2.72 -0.16 -12.64
CA TYR A 61 -1.88 -1.19 -13.25
C TYR A 61 -2.19 -1.36 -14.72
N ASN A 62 -1.15 -1.61 -15.50
CA ASN A 62 -1.25 -2.04 -16.87
C ASN A 62 -1.46 -3.56 -16.90
N ASN A 63 -2.61 -4.04 -17.38
CA ASN A 63 -2.80 -5.45 -17.67
C ASN A 63 -2.70 -5.67 -19.18
N ALA A 64 -1.74 -6.51 -19.62
CA ALA A 64 -1.55 -6.83 -21.03
C ALA A 64 -2.70 -7.65 -21.63
N GLY A 65 -3.57 -8.22 -20.79
CA GLY A 65 -4.58 -9.18 -21.19
C GLY A 65 -3.99 -10.58 -21.36
N ASP A 66 -4.82 -11.47 -21.89
CA ASP A 66 -4.48 -12.86 -22.17
C ASP A 66 -5.37 -13.30 -23.33
N LYS A 67 -4.80 -13.41 -24.55
CA LYS A 67 -5.55 -13.72 -25.76
C LYS A 67 -6.09 -15.15 -25.76
N GLU A 68 -5.39 -16.09 -25.13
CA GLU A 68 -5.84 -17.49 -25.05
C GLU A 68 -7.09 -17.64 -24.18
N ARG A 69 -7.29 -16.69 -23.26
CA ARG A 69 -8.44 -16.61 -22.36
C ARG A 69 -9.46 -15.53 -22.74
N ASP A 70 -9.32 -14.94 -23.94
CA ASP A 70 -10.16 -13.85 -24.43
C ASP A 70 -10.22 -12.62 -23.49
N ILE A 71 -9.10 -12.31 -22.84
CA ILE A 71 -8.96 -11.14 -21.96
C ILE A 71 -8.27 -10.01 -22.74
N SER A 72 -9.03 -8.97 -23.09
CA SER A 72 -8.48 -7.75 -23.70
C SER A 72 -7.49 -7.03 -22.78
N ALA A 73 -6.50 -6.36 -23.36
CA ALA A 73 -5.62 -5.45 -22.63
C ALA A 73 -6.44 -4.34 -21.96
N HIS A 74 -6.18 -4.08 -20.68
CA HIS A 74 -6.98 -3.13 -19.88
C HIS A 74 -6.14 -2.45 -18.80
N TRP A 75 -6.65 -1.33 -18.30
CA TRP A 75 -6.19 -0.70 -17.08
C TRP A 75 -6.92 -1.31 -15.89
N HIS A 76 -6.19 -1.66 -14.83
CA HIS A 76 -6.76 -2.17 -13.59
C HIS A 76 -6.52 -1.16 -12.46
N TYR A 77 -7.60 -0.56 -11.98
CA TYR A 77 -7.60 0.40 -10.89
C TYR A 77 -7.90 -0.34 -9.59
N VAL A 78 -7.13 -0.06 -8.55
CA VAL A 78 -7.31 -0.65 -7.22
C VAL A 78 -7.37 0.46 -6.20
N ASN A 79 -8.49 0.57 -5.48
CA ASN A 79 -8.63 1.47 -4.36
C ASN A 79 -7.87 0.94 -3.13
N ILE A 80 -7.18 1.85 -2.46
CA ILE A 80 -6.39 1.61 -1.26
C ILE A 80 -6.79 2.67 -0.23
N GLY A 81 -7.70 2.33 0.68
CA GLY A 81 -8.19 3.27 1.70
C GLY A 81 -9.46 2.82 2.42
N LEU A 82 -10.32 2.08 1.70
CA LEU A 82 -11.56 1.51 2.24
C LEU A 82 -11.32 0.48 3.36
N SER A 83 -10.27 -0.33 3.24
CA SER A 83 -9.81 -1.21 4.32
C SER A 83 -8.93 -0.45 5.30
N ASP A 84 -8.84 -0.92 6.54
CA ASP A 84 -7.86 -0.39 7.48
C ASP A 84 -6.42 -0.68 7.05
N LEU A 85 -5.73 0.39 6.64
CA LEU A 85 -4.33 0.34 6.22
C LEU A 85 -3.38 0.40 7.43
N HIS A 86 -3.80 1.08 8.49
CA HIS A 86 -2.93 1.53 9.58
C HIS A 86 -3.09 0.71 10.86
N GLY A 87 -4.31 0.33 11.24
CA GLY A 87 -4.56 -0.43 12.48
C GLY A 87 -4.49 0.40 13.75
N ASP A 88 -4.50 1.73 13.65
CA ASP A 88 -4.29 2.64 14.78
C ASP A 88 -5.51 3.54 15.09
N GLY A 89 -6.66 3.23 14.52
CA GLY A 89 -7.90 3.96 14.80
C GLY A 89 -8.05 5.30 14.08
N ARG A 90 -7.09 5.72 13.24
CA ARG A 90 -7.11 7.05 12.61
C ARG A 90 -8.24 7.31 11.62
N VAL A 91 -8.77 6.24 11.02
CA VAL A 91 -9.89 6.28 10.04
C VAL A 91 -10.93 5.23 10.39
N HIS A 92 -10.50 4.00 10.68
CA HIS A 92 -11.37 2.89 11.00
C HIS A 92 -11.31 2.61 12.50
N SER A 93 -12.46 2.60 13.18
CA SER A 93 -12.53 2.36 14.62
C SER A 93 -12.07 0.95 14.99
N LEU A 94 -11.22 0.84 16.02
CA LEU A 94 -10.69 -0.44 16.51
C LEU A 94 -11.64 -1.20 17.42
N ASN A 95 -12.57 -0.48 18.08
CA ASN A 95 -13.53 -1.05 18.99
C ASN A 95 -14.85 -1.24 18.26
N ASN A 96 -15.18 -2.49 17.94
CA ASN A 96 -16.52 -2.86 17.55
C ASN A 96 -17.03 -3.91 18.52
N ASP A 97 -18.12 -3.58 19.24
CA ASP A 97 -18.73 -4.49 20.23
C ASP A 97 -19.34 -5.74 19.57
N ASN A 98 -19.43 -5.74 18.24
CA ASN A 98 -19.82 -6.90 17.45
C ASN A 98 -18.59 -7.69 16.97
N ALA A 99 -18.43 -8.92 17.50
CA ALA A 99 -17.34 -9.83 17.18
C ALA A 99 -17.18 -10.15 15.67
N ASP A 100 -18.28 -10.14 14.91
CA ASP A 100 -18.28 -10.34 13.45
C ASP A 100 -17.72 -9.16 12.66
N ILE A 101 -17.71 -7.97 13.26
CA ILE A 101 -17.19 -6.74 12.65
C ILE A 101 -15.75 -6.48 13.14
N SER A 102 -15.40 -6.88 14.36
CA SER A 102 -14.04 -6.71 14.91
C SER A 102 -12.96 -7.50 14.15
N SER A 103 -13.33 -8.54 13.41
CA SER A 103 -12.41 -9.32 12.55
C SER A 103 -12.15 -8.70 11.18
N ARG A 104 -12.91 -7.66 10.80
CA ARG A 104 -12.84 -7.02 9.49
C ARG A 104 -11.84 -5.85 9.48
N SER A 105 -11.07 -5.73 8.40
CA SER A 105 -10.22 -4.56 8.17
C SER A 105 -11.04 -3.43 7.55
N GLY A 106 -11.33 -2.38 8.33
CA GLY A 106 -12.16 -1.25 7.88
C GLY A 106 -13.52 -1.70 7.34
N ILE A 107 -13.90 -1.26 6.14
CA ILE A 107 -15.15 -1.74 5.51
C ILE A 107 -15.07 -3.15 4.90
N ALA A 108 -13.94 -3.85 5.08
CA ALA A 108 -13.69 -5.24 4.71
C ALA A 108 -13.49 -5.57 3.21
N PHE A 109 -13.61 -4.59 2.30
CA PHE A 109 -13.36 -4.82 0.88
C PHE A 109 -12.63 -3.64 0.21
N LYS A 110 -12.21 -3.86 -1.03
CA LYS A 110 -11.60 -2.85 -1.89
C LYS A 110 -12.33 -2.78 -3.21
N LEU A 111 -12.50 -1.57 -3.72
CA LEU A 111 -13.03 -1.36 -5.06
C LEU A 111 -11.92 -1.59 -6.08
N THR A 112 -12.25 -2.33 -7.13
CA THR A 112 -11.40 -2.50 -8.30
C THR A 112 -12.19 -2.22 -9.56
N PHE A 113 -11.56 -1.61 -10.56
CA PHE A 113 -12.19 -1.33 -11.85
C PHE A 113 -11.28 -1.75 -13.00
N ARG A 114 -11.86 -2.32 -14.06
CA ARG A 114 -11.13 -2.72 -15.26
C ARG A 114 -11.65 -1.91 -16.44
N PHE A 115 -10.77 -1.14 -17.07
CA PHE A 115 -11.10 -0.29 -18.21
C PHE A 115 -10.35 -0.76 -19.45
N LYS A 116 -11.08 -1.19 -20.49
CA LYS A 116 -10.47 -1.66 -21.74
C LYS A 116 -9.60 -0.54 -22.34
N LYS A 117 -8.40 -0.89 -22.80
CA LYS A 117 -7.55 0.08 -23.51
C LYS A 117 -8.13 0.38 -24.88
N LEU A 118 -7.90 1.59 -25.36
CA LEU A 118 -8.19 1.93 -26.74
C LEU A 118 -7.31 1.07 -27.66
N GLU A 119 -7.92 0.47 -28.67
CA GLU A 119 -7.19 -0.15 -29.78
C GLU A 119 -6.68 0.98 -30.67
N THR A 120 -5.37 1.26 -30.61
CA THR A 120 -4.72 2.09 -31.63
C THR A 120 -4.45 1.21 -32.84
N ASN A 121 -5.20 1.47 -33.92
CA ASN A 121 -4.91 0.98 -35.27
C ASN A 121 -3.60 1.59 -35.81
#